data_AF-A0A3D2FBA9-F1
#
_entry.id   AF-A0A3D2FBA9-F1
#
_cell.length_a   1.000
_cell.length_b   1.000
_cell.length_c   1.000
_cell.angle_alpha   90.00
_cell.angle_beta   90.00
_cell.angle_gamma   90.00
#
_symmetry.space_group_name_H-M   'P 1'
#
loop_
_entity.id
_entity.type
_entity.pdbx_description
1 polymer ?
#
loop_
_entity_poly.entity_id
_entity_poly.type
_entity_poly.pdbx_seq_one_letter_code
_entity_poly.pdbx_strand_id
1 'polypeptide(L)'
;LLEAIEQRAEDESQFDHLVWRDVAIWAAHGIAAHAVGDWDDAIRFLGKALPRMAECGGSHAQRDLFEQIHLDALMQSGQASKAQQVLEMRRTFDPGGVPLNMLLADAYHKTGLPDQAFVAQKRANASRAALAK
;
A
#
# COMPACT_ATOMS: atom_id res chain seq x y z
N LEU A 1 -8.85 -14.43 -15.07
CA LEU A 1 -9.34 -13.31 -14.22
C LEU A 1 -8.86 -11.96 -14.76
N LEU A 2 -7.54 -11.74 -14.90
CA LEU A 2 -7.01 -10.48 -15.44
C LEU A 2 -7.57 -10.14 -16.83
N GLU A 3 -7.61 -11.12 -17.75
CA GLU A 3 -8.20 -10.96 -19.08
C GLU A 3 -9.66 -10.47 -19.05
N ALA A 4 -10.47 -10.93 -18.08
CA ALA A 4 -11.85 -10.46 -17.94
C ALA A 4 -11.94 -9.01 -17.47
N ILE A 5 -10.96 -8.56 -16.66
CA ILE A 5 -10.85 -7.16 -16.21
C ILE A 5 -10.41 -6.27 -17.38
N GLU A 6 -9.48 -6.75 -18.21
CA GLU A 6 -9.05 -6.06 -19.43
C GLU A 6 -10.22 -5.89 -20.40
N GLN A 7 -10.96 -6.96 -20.71
CA GLN A 7 -12.16 -6.90 -21.55
C GLN A 7 -13.21 -5.93 -20.98
N ARG A 8 -13.40 -5.92 -19.66
CA ARG A 8 -14.35 -5.01 -19.00
C ARG A 8 -13.93 -3.54 -19.08
N ALA A 9 -12.63 -3.28 -19.05
CA ALA A 9 -12.04 -1.95 -19.20
C ALA A 9 -12.12 -1.40 -20.64
N GLU A 10 -12.20 -2.29 -21.63
CA GLU A 10 -12.41 -1.94 -23.04
C GLU A 10 -13.90 -1.72 -23.38
N ASP A 11 -14.83 -2.22 -22.56
CA ASP A 11 -16.27 -2.06 -22.78
C ASP A 11 -16.75 -0.63 -22.45
N GLU A 12 -16.72 0.24 -23.46
CA GLU A 12 -17.20 1.63 -23.41
C GLU A 12 -18.74 1.75 -23.28
N SER A 13 -19.50 0.66 -23.44
CA SER A 13 -20.97 0.72 -23.36
C SER A 13 -21.50 0.91 -21.93
N GLN A 14 -20.66 0.69 -20.93
CA GLN A 14 -21.02 0.74 -19.52
C GLN A 14 -20.77 2.12 -18.90
N PHE A 15 -21.63 2.54 -17.97
CA PHE A 15 -21.56 3.89 -17.38
C PHE A 15 -20.26 4.17 -16.59
N ASP A 16 -19.64 3.12 -16.03
CA ASP A 16 -18.44 3.14 -15.20
C ASP A 16 -17.15 2.78 -16.00
N HIS A 17 -17.21 2.71 -17.34
CA HIS A 17 -16.08 2.31 -18.18
C HIS A 17 -14.81 3.12 -17.90
N LEU A 18 -14.93 4.42 -17.61
CA LEU A 18 -13.78 5.27 -17.26
C LEU A 18 -13.08 4.81 -15.97
N VAL A 19 -13.84 4.36 -14.97
CA VAL A 19 -13.27 3.84 -13.71
C VAL A 19 -12.58 2.50 -13.97
N TRP A 20 -13.16 1.64 -14.79
CA TRP A 20 -12.54 0.38 -15.17
C TRP A 20 -11.22 0.58 -15.94
N ARG A 21 -11.25 1.45 -16.97
CA ARG A 21 -10.10 1.77 -17.84
C ARG A 21 -9.00 2.54 -17.12
N ASP A 22 -9.35 3.47 -16.25
CA ASP A 22 -8.36 4.38 -15.66
C ASP A 22 -7.95 4.00 -14.23
N VAL A 23 -8.63 3.03 -13.59
CA VAL A 23 -8.36 2.66 -12.19
C VAL A 23 -8.30 1.14 -12.01
N ALA A 24 -9.39 0.43 -12.33
CA ALA A 24 -9.51 -1.00 -12.01
C ALA A 24 -8.48 -1.87 -12.73
N ILE A 25 -8.21 -1.58 -14.02
CA ILE A 25 -7.20 -2.30 -14.80
C ILE A 25 -5.80 -2.14 -14.21
N TRP A 26 -5.43 -0.93 -13.78
CA TRP A 26 -4.13 -0.68 -13.15
C TRP A 26 -4.03 -1.36 -11.78
N ALA A 27 -5.11 -1.36 -11.00
CA ALA A 27 -5.15 -2.08 -9.74
C ALA A 27 -4.93 -3.59 -9.96
N ALA A 28 -5.59 -4.16 -10.98
CA ALA A 28 -5.49 -5.57 -11.33
C ALA A 28 -4.07 -5.95 -11.81
N HIS A 29 -3.48 -5.17 -12.72
CA HIS A 29 -2.09 -5.39 -13.14
C HIS A 29 -1.11 -5.24 -11.98
N GLY A 30 -1.33 -4.27 -11.10
CA GLY A 30 -0.50 -4.06 -9.91
C GLY A 30 -0.51 -5.27 -8.97
N ILE A 31 -1.68 -5.86 -8.72
CA ILE A 31 -1.81 -7.11 -7.95
C ILE A 31 -1.14 -8.27 -8.68
N ALA A 32 -1.35 -8.40 -10.00
CA ALA A 32 -0.76 -9.49 -10.78
C ALA A 32 0.77 -9.43 -10.78
N ALA A 33 1.35 -8.23 -10.92
CA ALA A 33 2.79 -8.00 -10.82
C ALA A 33 3.33 -8.34 -9.42
N HIS A 34 2.63 -7.89 -8.37
CA HIS A 34 2.99 -8.22 -6.98
C HIS A 34 3.01 -9.74 -6.74
N ALA A 35 2.00 -10.45 -7.25
CA ALA A 35 1.86 -11.90 -7.06
C ALA A 35 3.02 -12.72 -7.65
N VAL A 36 3.74 -12.19 -8.64
CA VAL A 36 4.90 -12.85 -9.26
C VAL A 36 6.24 -12.25 -8.82
N GLY A 37 6.22 -11.31 -7.86
CA GLY A 37 7.42 -10.64 -7.35
C GLY A 37 7.97 -9.54 -8.27
N ASP A 38 7.20 -9.09 -9.25
CA ASP A 38 7.56 -7.92 -10.05
C ASP A 38 7.20 -6.63 -9.30
N TRP A 39 8.09 -6.25 -8.39
CA TRP A 39 7.87 -5.11 -7.51
C TRP A 39 7.82 -3.78 -8.25
N ASP A 40 8.62 -3.62 -9.31
CA ASP A 40 8.67 -2.36 -10.06
C ASP A 40 7.34 -2.11 -10.77
N ASP A 41 6.77 -3.13 -11.42
CA ASP A 41 5.46 -2.99 -12.06
C ASP A 41 4.31 -2.93 -11.05
N ALA A 42 4.41 -3.64 -9.92
CA ALA A 42 3.44 -3.50 -8.83
C ALA A 42 3.37 -2.04 -8.35
N ILE A 43 4.52 -1.42 -8.09
CA ILE A 43 4.63 -0.03 -7.64
C ILE A 43 4.10 0.92 -8.71
N ARG A 44 4.52 0.71 -9.97
CA ARG A 44 4.11 1.55 -11.10
C ARG A 44 2.61 1.52 -11.32
N PHE A 45 1.98 0.35 -11.31
CA PHE A 45 0.56 0.21 -11.60
C PHE A 45 -0.32 0.60 -10.42
N LEU A 46 0.01 0.17 -9.20
CA LEU A 46 -0.75 0.60 -8.01
C LEU A 46 -0.60 2.11 -7.77
N GLY A 47 0.57 2.70 -8.05
CA GLY A 47 0.77 4.14 -7.99
C GLY A 47 -0.15 4.95 -8.92
N LYS A 48 -0.60 4.36 -10.04
CA LYS A 48 -1.62 4.97 -10.91
C LYS A 48 -3.04 4.81 -10.36
N ALA A 49 -3.35 3.64 -9.80
CA ALA A 49 -4.70 3.31 -9.35
C ALA A 49 -5.08 4.00 -8.02
N LEU A 50 -4.17 4.01 -7.04
CA LEU A 50 -4.45 4.39 -5.66
C LEU A 50 -5.10 5.78 -5.49
N PRO A 51 -4.66 6.85 -6.19
CA PRO A 51 -5.27 8.18 -6.03
C PRO A 51 -6.76 8.22 -6.37
N ARG A 52 -7.22 7.30 -7.23
CA ARG A 52 -8.61 7.21 -7.71
C ARG A 52 -9.34 5.98 -7.20
N MET A 53 -8.74 5.19 -6.31
CA MET A 53 -9.29 3.90 -5.85
C MET A 53 -10.69 4.04 -5.22
N ALA A 54 -11.00 5.21 -4.65
CA ALA A 54 -12.31 5.48 -4.10
C ALA A 54 -13.45 5.46 -5.14
N GLU A 55 -13.14 5.75 -6.42
CA GLU A 55 -14.10 5.74 -7.53
C GLU A 55 -14.60 4.33 -7.85
N CYS A 56 -13.78 3.29 -7.58
CA CYS A 56 -14.19 1.88 -7.71
C CYS A 56 -15.21 1.46 -6.64
N GLY A 57 -15.55 2.33 -5.69
CA GLY A 57 -16.37 2.02 -4.54
C GLY A 57 -15.60 1.23 -3.47
N GLY A 58 -16.32 0.33 -2.77
CA GLY A 58 -15.76 -0.47 -1.67
C GLY A 58 -15.59 0.29 -0.35
N SER A 59 -15.34 -0.47 0.70
CA SER A 59 -15.11 0.05 2.05
C SER A 59 -13.68 0.60 2.20
N HIS A 60 -13.46 1.41 3.24
CA HIS A 60 -12.10 1.86 3.59
C HIS A 60 -11.15 0.69 3.79
N ALA A 61 -11.57 -0.37 4.49
CA ALA A 61 -10.74 -1.55 4.71
C ALA A 61 -10.37 -2.29 3.41
N GLN A 62 -11.29 -2.33 2.44
CA GLN A 62 -11.02 -2.94 1.13
C GLN A 62 -9.99 -2.13 0.33
N ARG A 63 -10.10 -0.80 0.33
CA ARG A 63 -9.15 0.08 -0.37
C ARG A 63 -7.79 0.10 0.30
N ASP A 64 -7.77 0.01 1.63
CA ASP A 64 -6.54 -0.06 2.44
C ASP A 64 -5.66 -1.27 2.05
N LEU A 65 -6.26 -2.39 1.63
CA LEU A 65 -5.52 -3.54 1.15
C LEU A 65 -4.61 -3.21 -0.04
N PHE A 66 -5.08 -2.41 -1.01
CA PHE A 66 -4.27 -2.03 -2.17
C PHE A 66 -3.10 -1.14 -1.78
N GLU A 67 -3.31 -0.24 -0.83
CA GLU A 67 -2.25 0.61 -0.29
C GLU A 67 -1.20 -0.21 0.48
N GLN A 68 -1.62 -1.24 1.23
CA GLN A 68 -0.71 -2.17 1.90
C GLN A 68 0.12 -2.99 0.89
N ILE A 69 -0.48 -3.46 -0.20
CA ILE A 69 0.23 -4.18 -1.27
C ILE A 69 1.26 -3.27 -1.94
N HIS A 70 0.91 -2.02 -2.23
CA HIS A 70 1.85 -1.04 -2.77
C HIS A 70 2.99 -0.75 -1.80
N LEU A 71 2.70 -0.62 -0.50
CA LEU A 71 3.71 -0.44 0.53
C LEU A 71 4.65 -1.65 0.63
N ASP A 72 4.13 -2.86 0.58
CA ASP A 72 4.94 -4.08 0.58
C ASP A 72 5.86 -4.11 -0.64
N ALA A 73 5.36 -3.82 -1.84
CA ALA A 73 6.18 -3.73 -3.04
C ALA A 73 7.32 -2.70 -2.89
N LEU A 74 7.05 -1.50 -2.33
CA LEU A 74 8.09 -0.51 -2.03
C LEU A 74 9.15 -1.03 -1.06
N MET A 75 8.74 -1.80 -0.05
CA MET A 75 9.67 -2.39 0.92
C MET A 75 10.55 -3.48 0.29
N GLN A 76 9.95 -4.34 -0.54
CA GLN A 76 10.65 -5.43 -1.22
C GLN A 76 11.58 -4.93 -2.33
N SER A 77 11.22 -3.86 -3.03
CA SER A 77 12.07 -3.23 -4.04
C SER A 77 13.19 -2.36 -3.44
N GLY A 78 13.34 -2.32 -2.11
CA GLY A 78 14.32 -1.47 -1.43
C GLY A 78 14.05 0.04 -1.51
N GLN A 79 12.84 0.47 -1.91
CA GLN A 79 12.44 1.88 -1.97
C GLN A 79 12.05 2.43 -0.59
N ALA A 80 12.94 2.25 0.39
CA ALA A 80 12.71 2.53 1.81
C ALA A 80 12.29 3.99 2.07
N SER A 81 12.86 4.97 1.35
CA SER A 81 12.47 6.38 1.51
C SER A 81 11.02 6.65 1.12
N LYS A 82 10.51 5.98 0.07
CA LYS A 82 9.10 6.12 -0.34
C LYS A 82 8.19 5.37 0.64
N ALA A 83 8.57 4.17 1.05
CA ALA A 83 7.85 3.41 2.07
C ALA A 83 7.73 4.19 3.39
N GLN A 84 8.82 4.84 3.82
CA GLN A 84 8.84 5.71 5.01
C GLN A 84 7.80 6.83 4.90
N GLN A 85 7.69 7.51 3.75
CA GLN A 85 6.70 8.58 3.55
C GLN A 85 5.26 8.07 3.69
N VAL A 86 4.95 6.92 3.07
CA VAL A 86 3.62 6.29 3.15
C VAL A 86 3.30 5.89 4.60
N LEU A 87 4.25 5.26 5.29
CA LEU A 87 4.09 4.83 6.66
C LEU A 87 3.92 6.01 7.64
N GLU A 88 4.65 7.11 7.43
CA GLU A 88 4.53 8.32 8.25
C GLU A 88 3.16 8.98 8.08
N MET A 89 2.62 9.03 6.85
CA MET A 89 1.24 9.47 6.62
C MET A 89 0.24 8.58 7.37
N ARG A 90 0.36 7.26 7.27
CA ARG A 90 -0.50 6.31 8.00
C ARG A 90 -0.41 6.46 9.51
N ARG A 91 0.78 6.74 10.04
CA ARG A 91 1.00 6.96 11.48
C ARG A 91 0.19 8.11 12.04
N THR A 92 -0.17 9.10 11.23
CA THR A 92 -1.03 10.21 11.67
C THR A 92 -2.43 9.74 12.08
N PHE A 93 -2.92 8.66 11.46
CA PHE A 93 -4.22 8.06 11.75
C PHE A 93 -4.13 6.96 12.81
N ASP A 94 -3.06 6.18 12.81
CA ASP A 94 -2.80 5.13 13.81
C ASP A 94 -1.39 5.27 14.42
N PRO A 95 -1.20 6.20 15.37
CA PRO A 95 0.12 6.44 15.97
C PRO A 95 0.59 5.26 16.84
N GLY A 96 -0.34 4.47 17.37
CA GLY A 96 -0.09 3.34 18.26
C GLY A 96 0.05 1.99 17.55
N GLY A 97 -0.28 1.91 16.26
CA GLY A 97 -0.31 0.69 15.46
C GLY A 97 1.00 -0.10 15.57
N VAL A 98 0.93 -1.29 16.14
CA VAL A 98 2.12 -2.13 16.37
C VAL A 98 2.75 -2.53 15.03
N PRO A 99 2.03 -3.13 14.05
CA PRO A 99 2.64 -3.50 12.77
C PRO A 99 3.21 -2.29 12.02
N LEU A 100 2.48 -1.17 12.03
CA LEU A 100 2.90 0.07 11.39
C LEU A 100 4.23 0.60 11.97
N ASN A 101 4.35 0.64 13.30
CA ASN A 101 5.57 1.12 13.95
C ASN A 101 6.76 0.16 13.75
N MET A 102 6.52 -1.16 13.64
CA MET A 102 7.57 -2.11 13.28
C MET A 102 8.08 -1.87 11.86
N LEU A 103 7.18 -1.66 10.90
CA LEU A 103 7.54 -1.34 9.51
C LEU A 103 8.29 0.01 9.41
N LEU A 104 7.87 1.02 10.19
CA LEU A 104 8.61 2.29 10.29
C LEU A 104 10.02 2.09 10.81
N ALA A 105 10.21 1.25 11.83
CA ALA A 105 11.53 0.98 12.37
C ALA A 105 12.46 0.37 11.30
N ASP A 106 11.97 -0.60 10.52
CA ASP A 106 12.71 -1.19 9.40
C ASP A 106 13.02 -0.14 8.31
N ALA A 107 12.02 0.65 7.90
CA ALA A 107 12.21 1.71 6.91
C ALA A 107 13.25 2.74 7.37
N TYR A 108 13.20 3.18 8.63
CA TYR A 108 14.18 4.10 9.21
C TYR A 108 15.60 3.51 9.27
N HIS A 109 15.76 2.23 9.60
CA HIS A 109 17.06 1.58 9.53
C HIS A 109 17.62 1.61 8.11
N LYS A 110 16.79 1.25 7.12
CA LYS A 110 17.16 1.24 5.70
C LYS A 110 17.47 2.63 5.13
N THR A 111 16.89 3.69 5.70
CA THR A 111 17.15 5.09 5.30
C THR A 111 18.24 5.79 6.13
N GLY A 112 18.91 5.08 7.04
CA GLY A 112 20.02 5.63 7.83
C GLY A 112 19.58 6.53 8.99
N LEU A 113 18.39 6.30 9.55
CA LEU A 113 17.80 7.05 10.65
C LEU A 113 17.63 6.18 11.91
N PRO A 114 18.72 5.65 12.51
CA PRO A 114 18.65 4.67 13.59
C PRO A 114 17.95 5.16 14.86
N ASP A 115 18.05 6.45 15.19
CA ASP A 115 17.37 7.03 16.35
C ASP A 115 15.86 7.04 16.17
N GLN A 116 15.38 7.34 14.96
CA GLN A 116 13.95 7.28 14.62
C GLN A 116 13.45 5.84 14.63
N ALA A 117 14.28 4.89 14.17
CA ALA A 117 13.98 3.47 14.24
C ALA A 117 13.78 3.00 15.69
N PHE A 118 14.67 3.41 16.60
CA PHE A 118 14.55 3.10 18.03
C PHE A 118 13.27 3.67 18.64
N VAL A 119 12.92 4.93 18.31
CA VAL A 119 11.68 5.56 18.78
C VAL A 119 10.44 4.80 18.27
N ALA A 120 10.41 4.43 16.99
CA ALA A 120 9.34 3.63 16.41
C ALA A 120 9.20 2.27 17.11
N GLN A 121 10.31 1.56 17.34
CA GLN A 121 10.33 0.28 18.06
C GLN A 121 9.81 0.42 19.50
N LYS A 122 10.18 1.51 20.19
CA LYS A 122 9.69 1.81 21.54
C LYS A 122 8.18 2.04 21.55
N ARG A 123 7.63 2.78 20.58
CA ARG A 123 6.17 2.96 20.43
C ARG A 123 5.46 1.62 20.26
N ALA A 124 5.92 0.78 19.35
CA ALA A 124 5.35 -0.56 19.12
C ALA A 124 5.35 -1.41 20.40
N ASN A 125 6.47 -1.43 21.14
CA ASN A 125 6.58 -2.18 22.38
C ASN A 125 5.63 -1.68 23.47
N ALA A 126 5.48 -0.36 23.61
CA ALA A 126 4.57 0.25 24.58
C ALA A 126 3.10 -0.11 24.28
N SER A 127 2.67 0.00 23.02
CA SER A 127 1.31 -0.37 22.59
C SER A 127 1.03 -1.86 22.84
N ARG A 128 1.97 -2.74 22.49
CA ARG A 128 1.83 -4.19 22.71
C ARG A 128 1.72 -4.53 24.20
N ALA A 129 2.48 -3.87 25.06
CA ALA A 129 2.39 -4.07 26.51
C ALA A 129 1.06 -3.57 27.08
N ALA A 130 0.48 -2.51 26.51
CA ALA A 130 -0.83 -2.01 26.91
C ALA A 130 -1.98 -2.97 26.55
N LEU A 131 -1.90 -3.64 25.39
CA LEU A 131 -2.88 -4.63 24.95
C LEU A 131 -2.85 -5.95 25.73
N ALA A 132 -1.74 -6.23 26.43
CA ALA A 132 -1.55 -7.46 27.20
C ALA A 132 -1.98 -7.35 28.67
N LYS A 133 -2.52 -6.20 29.08
CA LYS A 133 -3.08 -5.94 30.42
C LYS A 133 -4.60 -6.04 30.38
#